data_AF-A0A844GWG1-F1
#
_entry.id   AF-A0A844GWG1-F1
#
_cell.length_a   1.000
_cell.length_b   1.000
_cell.length_c   1.000
_cell.angle_alpha   90.00
_cell.angle_beta   90.00
_cell.angle_gamma   90.00
#
_symmetry.space_group_name_H-M   'P 1'
#
loop_
_entity.id
_entity.type
_entity.pdbx_description
1 polymer ?
#
loop_
_entity_poly.entity_id
_entity_poly.type
_entity_poly.pdbx_seq_one_letter_code
_entity_poly.pdbx_strand_id
1 'polypeptide(L)'
;MSQTDPHPPYCAVCGQPCGAEGLAVAGLRPSLAALIRRDRPDLPADGSICQADLERYRQLYLTELLADETGEVGTLEAEVAAALSRGALLTPQTAPDDFEMPPGFGARMADRVAEWGGSWAFILAFVGVLVGWVIVNTLTYLGRPFDPYPFILLNLILSCVAALQAPIIMMSQRRQEDKDRRRAENDYRINLKAELELRQLHEKLDHQLTHQWQRLLEIQRIQIDLINELHPRGGGKE
;
A
#
# COMPACT_ATOMS: atom_id res chain seq x y z
N MET A 1 37.37 -37.07 -13.29
CA MET A 1 36.59 -36.61 -14.46
C MET A 1 35.24 -36.18 -13.94
N SER A 2 35.04 -34.88 -13.77
CA SER A 2 33.72 -34.29 -13.47
C SER A 2 33.61 -33.06 -14.36
N GLN A 3 32.80 -33.20 -15.41
CA GLN A 3 32.55 -32.20 -16.44
C GLN A 3 31.90 -30.97 -15.81
N THR A 4 32.56 -29.83 -15.92
CA THR A 4 31.96 -28.50 -15.79
C THR A 4 31.27 -28.18 -17.11
N ASP A 5 29.95 -28.27 -17.15
CA ASP A 5 29.19 -27.77 -18.29
C ASP A 5 29.24 -26.22 -18.32
N PRO A 6 29.49 -25.62 -19.50
CA PRO A 6 29.61 -24.18 -19.64
C PRO A 6 28.20 -23.59 -19.74
N HIS A 7 27.70 -22.97 -18.68
CA HIS A 7 26.59 -22.04 -18.86
C HIS A 7 27.04 -20.96 -19.87
N PRO A 8 26.22 -20.63 -20.89
CA PRO A 8 26.59 -19.61 -21.85
C PRO A 8 26.92 -18.34 -21.06
N PRO A 9 28.12 -17.75 -21.24
CA PRO A 9 28.59 -16.70 -20.34
C PRO A 9 27.86 -15.38 -20.58
N TYR A 10 26.81 -15.35 -21.38
CA TYR A 10 26.11 -14.16 -21.84
C TYR A 10 24.62 -14.23 -21.55
N CYS A 11 24.04 -13.10 -21.16
CA CYS A 11 22.61 -12.94 -20.98
C CYS A 11 21.88 -13.05 -22.31
N ALA A 12 20.84 -13.88 -22.39
CA ALA A 12 20.00 -14.02 -23.58
C ALA A 12 19.19 -12.73 -23.90
N VAL A 13 19.09 -11.79 -22.96
CA VAL A 13 18.35 -10.52 -23.11
C VAL A 13 19.29 -9.37 -23.51
N CYS A 14 20.31 -9.06 -22.71
CA CYS A 14 21.21 -7.93 -22.97
C CYS A 14 22.51 -8.27 -23.72
N GLY A 15 22.83 -9.56 -23.90
CA GLY A 15 24.08 -10.00 -24.54
C GLY A 15 25.36 -9.69 -23.74
N GLN A 16 25.23 -9.12 -22.53
CA GLN A 16 26.37 -8.86 -21.64
C GLN A 16 26.80 -10.15 -20.94
N PRO A 17 28.07 -10.26 -20.52
CA PRO A 17 28.51 -11.42 -19.79
C PRO A 17 27.78 -11.53 -18.45
N CYS A 18 27.03 -12.62 -18.26
CA CYS A 18 26.49 -12.99 -16.97
C CYS A 18 27.66 -13.50 -16.11
N GLY A 19 27.86 -12.93 -14.91
CA GLY A 19 28.71 -13.57 -13.91
C GLY A 19 28.18 -14.96 -13.51
N ALA A 20 28.79 -15.61 -12.52
CA ALA A 20 28.38 -16.93 -12.01
C ALA A 20 26.94 -16.98 -11.40
N GLU A 21 26.17 -15.89 -11.50
CA GLU A 21 24.83 -15.70 -10.94
C GLU A 21 23.73 -15.62 -12.03
N GLY A 22 24.02 -16.04 -13.26
CA GLY A 22 23.01 -16.14 -14.33
C GLY A 22 21.95 -17.20 -14.00
N LEU A 23 20.67 -16.83 -14.09
CA LEU A 23 19.55 -17.74 -13.82
C LEU A 23 19.00 -18.32 -15.13
N ALA A 24 18.76 -19.64 -15.18
CA ALA A 24 18.17 -20.27 -16.35
C ALA A 24 16.69 -19.85 -16.51
N VAL A 25 16.30 -19.48 -17.72
CA VAL A 25 14.93 -19.04 -18.04
C VAL A 25 13.91 -20.17 -17.80
N ALA A 26 14.33 -21.44 -17.92
CA ALA A 26 13.52 -22.61 -17.58
C ALA A 26 13.14 -22.69 -16.08
N GLY A 27 13.90 -22.04 -15.19
CA GLY A 27 13.62 -21.97 -13.75
C GLY A 27 12.71 -20.80 -13.34
N LEU A 28 12.28 -19.96 -14.28
CA LEU A 28 11.42 -18.81 -14.02
C LEU A 28 9.94 -19.21 -13.93
N ARG A 29 9.15 -18.37 -13.25
CA ARG A 29 7.68 -18.49 -13.27
C ARG A 29 7.17 -18.49 -14.71
N PRO A 30 6.16 -19.32 -15.06
CA PRO A 30 5.68 -19.48 -16.44
C PRO A 30 5.19 -18.17 -17.07
N SER A 31 4.50 -17.33 -16.29
CA SER A 31 4.00 -16.02 -16.69
C SER A 31 5.12 -15.04 -17.04
N LEU A 32 6.16 -14.97 -16.20
CA LEU A 32 7.35 -14.16 -16.45
C LEU A 32 8.17 -14.70 -17.64
N ALA A 33 8.29 -16.02 -17.77
CA ALA A 33 8.95 -16.64 -18.90
C ALA A 33 8.19 -16.41 -20.21
N ALA A 34 6.85 -16.39 -20.17
CA ALA A 34 6.01 -16.05 -21.31
C ALA A 34 6.17 -14.58 -21.73
N LEU A 35 6.26 -13.66 -20.75
CA LEU A 35 6.52 -12.25 -21.02
C LEU A 35 7.88 -12.05 -21.71
N ILE A 36 8.94 -12.69 -21.20
CA ILE A 36 10.28 -12.64 -21.79
C ILE A 36 10.27 -13.21 -23.21
N ARG A 37 9.59 -14.35 -23.44
CA ARG A 37 9.48 -14.97 -24.77
C ARG A 37 8.63 -14.15 -25.75
N ARG A 38 7.64 -13.40 -25.26
CA ARG A 38 6.87 -12.45 -26.07
C ARG A 38 7.77 -11.32 -26.59
N ASP A 39 8.65 -10.83 -25.73
CA ASP A 39 9.55 -9.71 -26.04
C ASP A 39 10.81 -10.17 -26.84
N ARG A 40 11.22 -11.43 -26.63
CA ARG A 40 12.35 -12.09 -27.30
C ARG A 40 11.95 -13.51 -27.76
N PRO A 41 11.34 -13.65 -28.94
CA PRO A 41 10.91 -14.96 -29.45
C PRO A 41 12.08 -15.89 -29.81
N ASP A 42 13.27 -15.32 -30.09
CA ASP A 42 14.47 -16.07 -30.48
C ASP A 42 15.26 -16.63 -29.27
N LEU A 43 14.67 -16.63 -28.07
CA LEU A 43 15.35 -17.04 -26.85
C LEU A 43 15.60 -18.57 -26.86
N PRO A 44 16.85 -19.02 -26.72
CA PRO A 44 17.15 -20.45 -26.60
C PRO A 44 16.55 -21.02 -25.30
N ALA A 45 16.10 -22.28 -25.34
CA ALA A 45 15.38 -22.94 -24.25
C ALA A 45 16.19 -23.08 -22.95
N ASP A 46 17.52 -23.06 -23.08
CA ASP A 46 18.55 -23.14 -22.05
C ASP A 46 19.22 -21.77 -21.77
N GLY A 47 18.68 -20.69 -22.32
CA GLY A 47 19.21 -19.34 -22.15
C GLY A 47 19.27 -18.90 -20.68
N SER A 48 20.36 -18.25 -20.30
CA SER A 48 20.55 -17.59 -19.00
C SER A 48 20.15 -16.12 -19.07
N ILE A 49 19.51 -15.62 -18.02
CA ILE A 49 19.22 -14.19 -17.82
C ILE A 49 20.04 -13.65 -16.65
N CYS A 50 20.58 -12.44 -16.79
CA CYS A 50 21.25 -11.76 -15.68
C CYS A 50 20.23 -11.25 -14.66
N GLN A 51 20.64 -11.06 -13.40
CA GLN A 51 19.75 -10.52 -12.37
C GLN A 51 19.17 -9.16 -12.77
N ALA A 52 19.97 -8.28 -13.38
CA ALA A 52 19.51 -6.93 -13.76
C ALA A 52 18.35 -6.97 -14.77
N ASP A 53 18.44 -7.81 -15.80
CA ASP A 53 17.37 -7.97 -16.79
C ASP A 53 16.18 -8.73 -16.21
N LEU A 54 16.42 -9.71 -15.34
CA LEU A 54 15.35 -10.41 -14.64
C LEU A 54 14.53 -9.46 -13.76
N GLU A 55 15.19 -8.58 -13.03
CA GLU A 55 14.56 -7.57 -12.19
C GLU A 55 13.73 -6.59 -13.04
N ARG A 56 14.25 -6.21 -14.21
CA ARG A 56 13.54 -5.38 -15.19
C ARG A 56 12.27 -6.05 -15.72
N TYR A 57 12.34 -7.33 -16.11
CA TYR A 57 11.16 -8.05 -16.59
C TYR A 57 10.14 -8.32 -15.47
N ARG A 58 10.59 -8.52 -14.22
CA ARG A 58 9.67 -8.61 -13.07
C ARG A 58 8.90 -7.32 -12.87
N GLN A 59 9.56 -6.16 -13.01
CA GLN A 59 8.91 -4.86 -12.95
C GLN A 59 7.87 -4.70 -14.07
N LEU A 60 8.25 -5.00 -15.31
CA LEU A 60 7.35 -4.93 -16.48
C LEU A 60 6.11 -5.82 -16.30
N TYR A 61 6.30 -7.07 -15.86
CA TYR A 61 5.20 -7.99 -15.60
C TYR A 61 4.22 -7.44 -14.57
N LEU A 62 4.74 -6.87 -13.47
CA LEU A 62 3.91 -6.36 -12.40
C LEU A 62 3.16 -5.08 -12.81
N THR A 63 3.79 -4.21 -13.61
CA THR A 63 3.10 -3.04 -14.18
C THR A 63 2.00 -3.43 -15.18
N GLU A 64 2.20 -4.47 -15.98
CA GLU A 64 1.19 -4.95 -16.93
C GLU A 64 0.01 -5.62 -16.21
N LEU A 65 0.28 -6.37 -15.14
CA LEU A 65 -0.74 -6.94 -14.26
C LEU A 65 -1.61 -5.88 -13.58
N LEU A 66 -1.01 -4.74 -13.21
CA LEU A 66 -1.75 -3.59 -12.66
C LEU A 66 -2.57 -2.88 -13.75
N ALA A 67 -2.03 -2.74 -14.95
CA ALA A 67 -2.68 -2.01 -16.05
C ALA A 67 -3.95 -2.69 -16.58
N ASP A 68 -3.99 -4.03 -16.58
CA ASP A 68 -5.11 -4.81 -17.14
C ASP A 68 -6.41 -4.68 -16.32
N GLU A 69 -6.34 -4.18 -15.08
CA GLU A 69 -7.51 -4.02 -14.21
C GLU A 69 -7.97 -2.57 -13.97
N THR A 70 -7.08 -1.58 -13.97
CA THR A 70 -7.44 -0.18 -13.67
C THR A 70 -7.54 0.73 -14.89
N GLY A 71 -7.14 0.26 -16.08
CA GLY A 71 -7.21 1.03 -17.34
C GLY A 71 -6.19 2.18 -17.45
N GLU A 72 -5.70 2.70 -16.33
CA GLU A 72 -4.54 3.59 -16.18
C GLU A 72 -3.81 3.25 -14.87
N VAL A 73 -2.52 2.89 -14.94
CA VAL A 73 -1.72 2.60 -13.74
C VAL A 73 -1.46 3.91 -12.98
N GLY A 74 -2.03 4.03 -11.79
CA GLY A 74 -1.77 5.17 -10.91
C GLY A 74 -0.29 5.23 -10.50
N THR A 75 0.24 6.43 -10.24
CA THR A 75 1.66 6.60 -9.83
C THR A 75 2.00 5.82 -8.55
N LEU A 76 1.06 5.73 -7.61
CA LEU A 76 1.18 4.96 -6.37
C LEU A 76 1.21 3.45 -6.63
N GLU A 77 0.46 2.96 -7.61
CA GLU A 77 0.40 1.53 -7.95
C GLU A 77 1.71 1.07 -8.57
N ALA A 78 2.26 1.86 -9.49
CA ALA A 78 3.58 1.63 -10.07
C ALA A 78 4.70 1.63 -9.01
N GLU A 79 4.60 2.51 -8.01
CA GLU A 79 5.55 2.57 -6.89
C GLU A 79 5.50 1.30 -6.02
N VAL A 80 4.30 0.87 -5.62
CA VAL A 80 4.09 -0.34 -4.82
C VAL A 80 4.56 -1.59 -5.58
N ALA A 81 4.25 -1.66 -6.88
CA ALA A 81 4.75 -2.72 -7.74
C ALA A 81 6.29 -2.75 -7.80
N ALA A 82 6.91 -1.61 -8.09
CA ALA A 82 8.36 -1.53 -8.14
C ALA A 82 9.01 -1.94 -6.81
N ALA A 83 8.41 -1.59 -5.67
CA ALA A 83 8.89 -2.01 -4.34
C ALA A 83 8.79 -3.52 -4.11
N LEU A 84 7.65 -4.14 -4.45
CA LEU A 84 7.45 -5.59 -4.34
C LEU A 84 8.41 -6.39 -5.25
N SER A 85 8.67 -5.90 -6.47
CA SER A 85 9.56 -6.57 -7.43
C SER A 85 11.00 -6.71 -6.92
N ARG A 86 11.45 -5.77 -6.09
CA ARG A 86 12.82 -5.72 -5.51
C ARG A 86 13.02 -6.70 -4.35
N GLY A 87 12.03 -7.52 -4.02
CA GLY A 87 12.06 -8.38 -2.84
C GLY A 87 12.18 -7.59 -1.53
N ALA A 88 11.91 -6.28 -1.56
CA ALA A 88 11.85 -5.49 -0.36
C ALA A 88 10.66 -6.04 0.44
N LEU A 89 10.96 -6.66 1.58
CA LEU A 89 9.98 -6.71 2.65
C LEU A 89 9.64 -5.25 2.92
N LEU A 90 8.52 -4.79 2.37
CA LEU A 90 7.70 -3.79 3.03
C LEU A 90 7.16 -4.51 4.27
N THR A 91 8.07 -4.87 5.19
CA THR A 91 7.75 -4.92 6.61
C THR A 91 6.94 -3.68 6.87
N PRO A 92 5.91 -3.74 7.72
CA PRO A 92 5.38 -2.53 8.31
C PRO A 92 6.53 -1.90 9.10
N GLN A 93 7.43 -1.18 8.41
CA GLN A 93 7.74 0.16 8.81
C GLN A 93 6.36 0.80 8.85
N THR A 94 5.70 0.69 10.02
CA THR A 94 5.09 1.86 10.63
C THR A 94 6.00 2.99 10.20
N ALA A 95 5.64 3.74 9.16
CA ALA A 95 6.38 4.91 8.77
C ALA A 95 6.57 5.65 10.10
N PRO A 96 7.81 5.73 10.64
CA PRO A 96 7.99 6.27 11.96
C PRO A 96 7.77 7.76 11.78
N ASP A 97 6.51 8.20 11.93
CA ASP A 97 6.04 9.59 11.86
C ASP A 97 7.03 10.46 11.08
N ASP A 98 7.14 10.25 9.76
CA ASP A 98 8.02 10.91 8.79
C ASP A 98 8.90 12.04 9.37
N PHE A 99 9.91 11.75 10.20
CA PHE A 99 10.75 12.77 10.88
C PHE A 99 10.03 14.12 11.02
N GLU A 100 8.82 14.15 11.62
CA GLU A 100 8.01 15.35 11.58
C GLU A 100 8.77 16.42 12.36
N MET A 101 9.39 17.35 11.63
CA MET A 101 10.16 18.43 12.20
C MET A 101 9.26 19.07 13.26
N PRO A 102 9.73 19.16 14.52
CA PRO A 102 8.85 19.47 15.63
C PRO A 102 8.09 20.75 15.29
N PRO A 103 6.74 20.74 15.35
CA PRO A 103 5.94 21.85 14.90
C PRO A 103 6.43 23.14 15.55
N GLY A 104 6.57 24.20 14.75
CA GLY A 104 6.98 25.51 15.25
C GLY A 104 6.08 25.97 16.41
N PHE A 105 6.58 26.90 17.23
CA PHE A 105 5.87 27.36 18.43
C PHE A 105 4.41 27.76 18.17
N GLY A 106 4.14 28.47 17.07
CA GLY A 106 2.78 28.88 16.70
C GLY A 106 1.84 27.70 16.41
N ALA A 107 2.33 26.65 15.75
CA ALA A 107 1.55 25.45 15.47
C ALA A 107 1.23 24.67 16.75
N ARG A 108 2.19 24.56 17.68
CA ARG A 108 1.96 23.91 19.00
C ARG A 108 0.93 24.66 19.84
N MET A 109 0.98 25.99 19.81
CA MET A 109 0.01 26.83 20.52
C MET A 109 -1.38 26.75 19.88
N ALA A 110 -1.47 26.79 18.55
CA ALA A 110 -2.74 26.66 17.83
C ALA A 110 -3.43 25.31 18.12
N ASP A 111 -2.70 24.20 18.06
CA ASP A 111 -3.24 22.86 18.40
C ASP A 111 -3.78 22.84 19.84
N ARG A 112 -3.00 23.36 20.80
CA ARG A 112 -3.39 23.34 22.21
C ARG A 112 -4.60 24.22 22.50
N VAL A 113 -4.70 25.36 21.83
CA VAL A 113 -5.86 26.25 21.90
C VAL A 113 -7.08 25.58 21.24
N ALA A 114 -6.93 24.88 20.13
CA ALA A 114 -8.01 24.15 19.46
C ALA A 114 -8.51 22.97 20.31
N GLU A 115 -7.61 22.17 20.87
CA GLU A 115 -7.95 21.05 21.78
C GLU A 115 -8.68 21.55 23.03
N TRP A 116 -8.20 22.62 23.66
CA TRP A 116 -8.82 23.18 24.85
C TRP A 116 -10.15 23.86 24.55
N GLY A 117 -10.21 24.64 23.47
CA GLY A 117 -11.39 25.36 23.01
C GLY A 117 -12.53 24.46 22.52
N GLY A 118 -12.22 23.22 22.12
CA GLY A 118 -13.21 22.21 21.73
C GLY A 118 -13.83 21.42 22.89
N SER A 119 -13.39 21.65 24.14
CA SER A 119 -13.86 20.87 25.29
C SER A 119 -15.20 21.36 25.85
N TRP A 120 -16.06 20.42 26.25
CA TRP A 120 -17.35 20.73 26.91
C TRP A 120 -17.17 21.52 28.22
N ALA A 121 -16.09 21.25 28.97
CA ALA A 121 -15.77 21.98 30.19
C ALA A 121 -15.45 23.46 29.92
N PHE A 122 -14.73 23.76 28.83
CA PHE A 122 -14.45 25.13 28.42
C PHE A 122 -15.73 25.89 28.06
N ILE A 123 -16.62 25.26 27.27
CA ILE A 123 -17.91 25.88 26.88
C ILE A 123 -18.73 26.24 28.11
N LEU A 124 -18.87 25.32 29.07
CA LEU A 124 -19.63 25.56 30.30
C LEU A 124 -19.00 26.64 31.18
N ALA A 125 -17.67 26.63 31.35
CA ALA A 125 -16.96 27.66 32.09
C ALA A 125 -17.11 29.04 31.43
N PHE A 126 -17.00 29.11 30.10
CA PHE A 126 -17.16 30.35 29.32
C PHE A 126 -18.57 30.93 29.48
N VAL A 127 -19.61 30.10 29.35
CA VAL A 127 -21.00 30.52 29.62
C VAL A 127 -21.17 30.99 31.07
N GLY A 128 -20.56 30.30 32.03
CA GLY A 128 -20.57 30.71 33.43
C GLY A 128 -19.94 32.09 33.66
N VAL A 129 -18.82 32.38 33.00
CA VAL A 129 -18.18 33.71 33.04
C VAL A 129 -19.08 34.78 32.43
N LEU A 130 -19.74 34.49 31.29
CA LEU A 130 -20.68 35.43 30.67
C LEU A 130 -21.87 35.74 31.58
N VAL A 131 -22.48 34.71 32.16
CA VAL A 131 -23.59 34.86 33.12
C VAL A 131 -23.12 35.64 34.34
N GLY A 132 -21.95 35.31 34.89
CA GLY A 132 -21.34 36.03 36.01
C GLY A 132 -21.09 37.51 35.69
N TRP A 133 -20.58 37.81 34.50
CA TRP A 133 -20.36 39.19 34.03
C TRP A 133 -21.66 39.99 33.97
N VAL A 134 -22.72 39.39 33.41
CA VAL A 134 -24.05 40.01 33.36
C VAL A 134 -24.58 40.23 34.77
N ILE A 135 -24.55 39.21 35.64
CA ILE A 135 -25.02 39.32 37.03
C ILE A 135 -24.30 40.44 37.78
N VAL A 136 -22.96 40.49 37.71
CA VAL A 136 -22.18 41.53 38.37
C VAL A 136 -22.58 42.91 37.83
N ASN A 137 -22.60 43.12 36.52
CA ASN A 137 -22.92 44.43 35.95
C ASN A 137 -24.38 44.87 36.15
N THR A 138 -25.32 43.92 36.21
CA THR A 138 -26.73 44.22 36.51
C THR A 138 -26.97 44.50 38.00
N LEU A 139 -26.33 43.77 38.92
CA LEU A 139 -26.47 44.01 40.36
C LEU A 139 -25.73 45.27 40.83
N THR A 140 -24.62 45.62 40.17
CA THR A 140 -23.85 46.84 40.45
C THR A 140 -24.55 48.12 39.93
N TYR A 141 -25.72 47.99 39.29
CA TYR A 141 -26.58 49.10 38.86
C TYR A 141 -26.99 50.04 40.00
N LEU A 142 -26.97 49.59 41.27
CA LEU A 142 -27.25 50.44 42.43
C LEU A 142 -26.13 51.47 42.75
N GLY A 143 -24.94 51.35 42.14
CA GLY A 143 -23.81 52.26 42.36
C GLY A 143 -23.33 52.94 41.07
N ARG A 144 -22.44 52.27 40.34
CA ARG A 144 -21.98 52.63 38.98
C ARG A 144 -21.55 51.34 38.26
N PRO A 145 -22.28 50.88 37.23
CA PRO A 145 -21.91 49.66 36.51
C PRO A 145 -20.65 49.89 35.65
N PHE A 146 -19.81 48.86 35.53
CA PHE A 146 -18.59 48.88 34.73
C PHE A 146 -18.89 48.75 33.23
N ASP A 147 -19.86 47.91 32.87
CA ASP A 147 -20.35 47.69 31.50
C ASP A 147 -21.90 47.69 31.52
N PRO A 148 -22.55 48.87 31.42
CA PRO A 148 -24.01 48.96 31.45
C PRO A 148 -24.65 48.33 30.20
N TYR A 149 -25.87 47.83 30.34
CA TYR A 149 -26.68 47.36 29.22
C TYR A 149 -26.71 48.45 28.12
N PRO A 150 -26.33 48.16 26.87
CA PRO A 150 -26.29 46.85 26.18
C PRO A 150 -24.94 46.09 26.14
N PHE A 151 -24.05 46.27 27.13
CA PHE A 151 -22.77 45.54 27.29
C PHE A 151 -21.80 45.70 26.10
N ILE A 152 -21.39 46.94 25.80
CA ILE A 152 -20.54 47.23 24.63
C ILE A 152 -19.14 46.61 24.77
N LEU A 153 -18.59 46.58 25.99
CA LEU A 153 -17.23 46.09 26.23
C LEU A 153 -17.18 44.56 26.12
N LEU A 154 -18.18 43.87 26.69
CA LEU A 154 -18.36 42.43 26.49
C LEU A 154 -18.45 42.08 24.99
N ASN A 155 -19.29 42.80 24.24
CA ASN A 155 -19.48 42.55 22.81
C ASN A 155 -18.20 42.76 21.99
N LEU A 156 -17.40 43.79 22.34
CA LEU A 156 -16.11 44.04 21.69
C LEU A 156 -15.12 42.90 21.95
N ILE A 157 -15.01 42.45 23.20
CA ILE A 157 -14.13 41.33 23.58
C ILE A 157 -14.56 40.05 22.87
N LEU A 158 -15.85 39.72 22.88
CA LEU A 158 -16.38 38.52 22.21
C LEU A 158 -16.12 38.53 20.72
N SER A 159 -16.28 39.68 20.07
CA SER A 159 -16.02 39.84 18.64
C SER A 159 -14.53 39.68 18.31
N CYS A 160 -13.65 40.21 19.16
CA CYS A 160 -12.20 40.02 19.01
C CYS A 160 -11.78 38.56 19.20
N VAL A 161 -12.32 37.88 20.22
CA VAL A 161 -12.07 36.45 20.47
C VAL A 161 -12.54 35.61 19.29
N ALA A 162 -13.78 35.83 18.81
CA ALA A 162 -14.33 35.09 17.68
C ALA A 162 -13.51 35.30 16.39
N ALA A 163 -13.08 36.53 16.13
CA ALA A 163 -12.26 36.86 14.95
C ALA A 163 -10.90 36.14 14.95
N LEU A 164 -10.26 35.98 16.13
CA LEU A 164 -9.01 35.23 16.26
C LEU A 164 -9.24 33.70 16.28
N GLN A 165 -10.40 33.25 16.74
CA GLN A 165 -10.73 31.84 16.87
C GLN A 165 -10.88 31.15 15.51
N ALA A 166 -11.55 31.77 14.53
CA ALA A 166 -11.81 31.14 13.23
C ALA A 166 -10.53 30.76 12.46
N PRO A 167 -9.49 31.62 12.34
CA PRO A 167 -8.22 31.25 11.71
C PRO A 167 -7.47 30.16 12.48
N ILE A 168 -7.50 30.18 13.82
CA ILE A 168 -6.84 29.16 14.65
C ILE A 168 -7.49 27.78 14.41
N ILE A 169 -8.83 27.73 14.41
CA ILE A 169 -9.57 26.51 14.07
C ILE A 169 -9.21 26.05 12.66
N MET A 170 -9.25 26.93 11.66
CA MET A 170 -8.93 26.59 10.28
C MET A 170 -7.50 26.08 10.09
N MET A 171 -6.52 26.67 10.79
CA MET A 171 -5.13 26.18 10.78
C MET A 171 -5.01 24.79 11.39
N SER A 172 -5.71 24.53 12.50
CA SER A 172 -5.73 23.20 13.12
C SER A 172 -6.43 22.15 12.26
N GLN A 173 -7.53 22.53 11.59
CA GLN A 173 -8.29 21.66 10.68
C GLN A 173 -7.46 21.28 9.45
N ARG A 174 -6.86 22.25 8.77
CA ARG A 174 -6.01 22.00 7.59
C ARG A 174 -4.87 21.02 7.92
N ARG A 175 -4.28 21.15 9.11
CA ARG A 175 -3.22 20.23 9.55
C ARG A 175 -3.74 18.84 9.86
N GLN A 176 -4.92 18.73 10.47
CA GLN A 176 -5.55 17.44 10.72
C GLN A 176 -5.94 16.74 9.41
N GLU A 177 -6.49 17.48 8.44
CA GLU A 177 -6.78 16.98 7.09
C GLU A 177 -5.53 16.49 6.36
N ASP A 178 -4.41 17.21 6.47
CA ASP A 178 -3.14 16.79 5.90
C ASP A 178 -2.65 15.47 6.50
N LYS A 179 -2.78 15.28 7.81
CA LYS A 179 -2.44 14.02 8.50
C LYS A 179 -3.38 12.90 8.08
N ASP A 180 -4.68 13.15 8.03
CA ASP A 180 -5.69 12.16 7.67
C ASP A 180 -5.54 11.74 6.21
N ARG A 181 -5.19 12.66 5.30
CA ARG A 181 -4.84 12.34 3.91
C ARG A 181 -3.63 11.41 3.81
N ARG A 182 -2.54 11.71 4.52
CA ARG A 182 -1.34 10.84 4.52
C ARG A 182 -1.64 9.45 5.09
N ARG A 183 -2.46 9.38 6.14
CA ARG A 183 -2.93 8.09 6.69
C ARG A 183 -3.73 7.30 5.67
N ALA A 184 -4.68 7.95 4.99
CA ALA A 184 -5.48 7.31 3.95
C ALA A 184 -4.62 6.81 2.76
N GLU A 185 -3.63 7.59 2.32
CA GLU A 185 -2.68 7.16 1.28
C GLU A 185 -1.84 5.96 1.71
N ASN A 186 -1.41 5.92 2.97
CA ASN A 186 -0.67 4.78 3.51
C ASN A 186 -1.55 3.52 3.64
N ASP A 187 -2.77 3.67 4.15
CA ASP A 187 -3.73 2.56 4.25
C ASP A 187 -4.07 2.00 2.86
N TYR A 188 -4.21 2.87 1.85
CA TYR A 188 -4.38 2.45 0.46
C TYR A 188 -3.20 1.63 -0.05
N ARG A 189 -1.96 2.09 0.17
CA ARG A 189 -0.74 1.35 -0.20
C ARG A 189 -0.66 -0.03 0.46
N ILE A 190 -1.02 -0.13 1.74
CA ILE A 190 -1.03 -1.40 2.48
C ILE A 190 -2.06 -2.35 1.87
N ASN A 191 -3.26 -1.87 1.57
CA ASN A 191 -4.32 -2.69 0.98
C ASN A 191 -3.92 -3.22 -0.41
N LEU A 192 -3.43 -2.33 -1.28
CA LEU A 192 -2.95 -2.70 -2.61
C LEU A 192 -1.83 -3.76 -2.54
N LYS A 193 -0.92 -3.60 -1.58
CA LYS A 193 0.14 -4.60 -1.35
C LYS A 193 -0.44 -5.96 -0.96
N ALA A 194 -1.38 -5.99 -0.02
CA ALA A 194 -2.02 -7.22 0.44
C ALA A 194 -2.76 -7.93 -0.71
N GLU A 195 -3.44 -7.16 -1.56
CA GLU A 195 -4.11 -7.67 -2.75
C GLU A 195 -3.13 -8.31 -3.75
N LEU A 196 -2.00 -7.65 -4.02
CA LEU A 196 -0.96 -8.18 -4.91
C LEU A 196 -0.31 -9.46 -4.34
N GLU A 197 -0.01 -9.48 -3.04
CA GLU A 197 0.51 -10.67 -2.37
C GLU A 197 -0.49 -11.84 -2.46
N LEU A 198 -1.79 -11.57 -2.27
CA LEU A 198 -2.84 -12.58 -2.39
C LEU A 198 -2.94 -13.16 -3.81
N ARG A 199 -2.85 -12.33 -4.85
CA ARG A 199 -2.84 -12.78 -6.25
C ARG A 199 -1.60 -13.62 -6.57
N GLN A 200 -0.43 -13.19 -6.11
CA GLN A 200 0.80 -13.96 -6.29
C GLN A 200 0.73 -15.32 -5.60
N LEU A 201 0.09 -15.41 -4.43
CA LEU A 201 -0.17 -16.67 -3.74
C LEU A 201 -1.15 -17.55 -4.51
N HIS A 202 -2.25 -16.99 -5.02
CA HIS A 202 -3.21 -17.72 -5.87
C HIS A 202 -2.52 -18.33 -7.09
N GLU A 203 -1.71 -17.56 -7.82
CA GLU A 203 -1.00 -18.06 -9.00
C GLU A 203 -0.02 -19.21 -8.67
N LYS A 204 0.66 -19.13 -7.51
CA LYS A 204 1.51 -20.23 -7.01
C LYS A 204 0.69 -21.47 -6.69
N LEU A 205 -0.45 -21.29 -6.05
CA LEU A 205 -1.34 -22.38 -5.66
C LEU A 205 -1.93 -23.07 -6.88
N ASP A 206 -2.41 -22.33 -7.88
CA ASP A 206 -2.92 -22.86 -9.14
C ASP A 206 -1.85 -23.63 -9.91
N HIS A 207 -0.61 -23.12 -9.94
CA HIS A 207 0.50 -23.82 -10.56
C HIS A 207 0.78 -25.17 -9.87
N GLN A 208 0.79 -25.20 -8.53
CA GLN A 208 0.98 -26.44 -7.78
C GLN A 208 -0.19 -27.41 -7.97
N LEU A 209 -1.43 -26.94 -7.91
CA LEU A 209 -2.62 -27.77 -8.12
C LEU A 209 -2.62 -28.41 -9.50
N THR A 210 -2.25 -27.66 -10.54
CA THR A 210 -2.14 -28.18 -11.91
C THR A 210 -1.11 -29.32 -11.99
N HIS A 211 0.05 -29.16 -11.36
CA HIS A 211 1.07 -30.20 -11.31
C HIS A 211 0.60 -31.44 -10.53
N GLN A 212 -0.09 -31.26 -9.41
CA GLN A 212 -0.68 -32.37 -8.64
C GLN A 212 -1.76 -33.10 -9.45
N TRP A 213 -2.60 -32.39 -10.19
CA TRP A 213 -3.61 -32.99 -11.08
C TRP A 213 -2.98 -33.83 -12.19
N GLN A 214 -1.92 -33.33 -12.83
CA GLN A 214 -1.20 -34.10 -13.86
C GLN A 214 -0.66 -35.42 -13.29
N ARG A 215 -0.06 -35.39 -12.09
CA ARG A 215 0.43 -36.61 -11.42
C ARG A 215 -0.70 -37.59 -11.08
N LEU A 216 -1.84 -37.08 -10.61
CA LEU A 216 -2.99 -37.93 -10.29
C LEU A 216 -3.55 -38.63 -11.54
N LEU A 217 -3.64 -37.90 -12.67
CA LEU A 217 -4.08 -38.44 -13.95
C LEU A 217 -3.10 -39.47 -14.52
N GLU A 218 -1.79 -39.24 -14.38
CA GLU A 218 -0.74 -40.19 -14.78
C GLU A 218 -0.88 -41.51 -14.01
N ILE A 219 -1.06 -41.45 -12.68
CA ILE A 219 -1.29 -42.64 -11.84
C ILE A 219 -2.58 -43.36 -12.25
N GLN A 220 -3.68 -42.63 -12.47
CA GLN A 220 -4.93 -43.24 -12.95
C GLN A 220 -4.79 -43.91 -14.31
N ARG A 221 -4.03 -43.30 -15.24
CA ARG A 221 -3.77 -43.87 -16.56
C ARG A 221 -3.04 -45.21 -16.44
N ILE A 222 -1.99 -45.26 -15.63
CA ILE A 222 -1.22 -46.48 -15.37
C ILE A 222 -2.12 -47.57 -14.77
N GLN A 223 -3.02 -47.23 -13.85
CA GLN A 223 -3.98 -48.19 -13.28
C GLN A 223 -4.94 -48.75 -14.34
N ILE A 224 -5.47 -47.91 -15.25
CA ILE A 224 -6.35 -48.35 -16.33
C ILE A 224 -5.62 -49.27 -17.30
N ASP A 225 -4.38 -48.92 -17.68
CA ASP A 225 -3.58 -49.73 -18.59
C ASP A 225 -3.27 -51.10 -17.97
N LEU A 226 -2.94 -51.15 -16.67
CA LEU A 226 -2.72 -52.39 -15.94
C LEU A 226 -3.99 -53.27 -15.86
N ILE A 227 -5.18 -52.68 -15.64
CA ILE A 227 -6.45 -53.41 -15.65
C ILE A 227 -6.72 -54.00 -17.04
N ASN A 228 -6.45 -53.25 -18.10
CA ASN A 228 -6.64 -53.72 -19.48
C ASN A 228 -5.68 -54.88 -19.82
N GLU A 229 -4.43 -54.84 -19.35
CA GLU A 229 -3.47 -55.94 -19.51
C GLU A 229 -3.88 -57.20 -18.75
N LEU A 230 -4.40 -57.05 -17.53
CA LEU A 230 -4.90 -58.17 -16.71
C LEU A 230 -6.22 -58.76 -17.22
N HIS A 231 -6.92 -58.06 -18.12
CA HIS A 231 -8.12 -58.52 -18.78
C HIS A 231 -7.86 -58.83 -20.27
N PRO A 232 -6.92 -59.74 -20.61
CA PRO A 232 -6.72 -60.13 -22.00
C PRO A 232 -8.05 -60.73 -22.48
N ARG A 233 -8.52 -60.29 -23.65
CA ARG A 233 -9.76 -60.75 -24.30
C ARG A 233 -9.95 -62.27 -24.14
N GLY A 234 -10.67 -62.68 -23.10
CA GLY A 234 -11.23 -64.01 -22.99
C GLY A 234 -12.44 -64.08 -23.90
N GLY A 235 -12.27 -64.68 -25.07
CA GLY A 235 -13.36 -65.00 -26.02
C GLY A 235 -13.68 -63.87 -27.00
N GLY A 236 -13.79 -64.08 -28.31
CA GLY A 236 -13.82 -65.33 -29.06
C GLY A 236 -13.18 -65.17 -30.43
N LYS A 237 -12.36 -66.16 -30.78
CA LYS A 237 -12.26 -66.67 -32.14
C LYS A 237 -13.07 -67.97 -32.13
N GLU A 238 -14.31 -67.91 -32.58
CA GLU A 238 -15.02 -69.01 -33.23
C GLU A 238 -15.73 -68.43 -34.45
#